data_AF-R5GIG7-F1
#
_entry.id   AF-R5GIG7-F1
#
_cell.length_a   1.000
_cell.length_b   1.000
_cell.length_c   1.000
_cell.angle_alpha   90.00
_cell.angle_beta   90.00
_cell.angle_gamma   90.00
#
_symmetry.space_group_name_H-M   'P 1'
#
loop_
_entity.id
_entity.type
_entity.pdbx_description
1 polymer ?
#
loop_
_entity_poly.entity_id
_entity_poly.type
_entity_poly.pdbx_seq_one_letter_code
_entity_poly.pdbx_strand_id
1 'polypeptide(L)'
;MTNDVIKEAVAKQQSTDRKLSNENTVLGKVMTFHIGDQIYGIEIQYVTEIIEMQHITKIPHVPPYIKGIINVRSKVVPIVDIRSRFGKEEIPYNNRQGGNSLNQPHLHNHSQPQRDVRRHNRGQRR
;
A
#
# COMPACT_ATOMS: atom_id res chain seq x y z
N MET A 1 -16.40 28.40 -68.49
CA MET A 1 -16.15 29.24 -67.29
C MET A 1 -16.56 28.56 -65.97
N THR A 2 -17.17 27.36 -65.97
CA THR A 2 -17.76 26.73 -64.75
C THR A 2 -16.88 25.67 -64.09
N ASN A 3 -15.80 25.23 -64.75
CA ASN A 3 -14.96 24.13 -64.30
C ASN A 3 -13.83 24.57 -63.34
N ASP A 4 -13.56 25.86 -63.23
CA ASP A 4 -12.47 26.39 -62.41
C ASP A 4 -12.89 26.55 -60.94
N VAL A 5 -14.14 26.93 -60.68
CA VAL A 5 -14.71 27.07 -59.33
C VAL A 5 -14.78 25.70 -58.62
N ILE A 6 -15.09 24.63 -59.37
CA ILE A 6 -15.15 23.27 -58.82
C ILE A 6 -13.74 22.75 -58.53
N LYS A 7 -12.74 23.03 -59.38
CA LYS A 7 -11.34 22.67 -59.10
C LYS A 7 -10.79 23.39 -57.88
N GLU A 8 -11.15 24.65 -57.67
CA GLU A 8 -10.72 25.43 -56.50
C GLU A 8 -11.39 24.92 -55.21
N ALA A 9 -12.67 24.56 -55.25
CA ALA A 9 -13.37 23.97 -54.11
C ALA A 9 -12.80 22.58 -53.74
N VAL A 10 -12.50 21.74 -54.74
CA VAL A 10 -11.89 20.41 -54.53
C VAL A 10 -10.44 20.53 -54.02
N ALA A 11 -9.68 21.53 -54.49
CA ALA A 11 -8.32 21.79 -54.01
C ALA A 11 -8.30 22.37 -52.57
N LYS A 12 -9.31 23.15 -52.17
CA LYS A 12 -9.45 23.69 -50.80
C LYS A 12 -10.00 22.67 -49.80
N GLN A 13 -10.82 21.71 -50.22
CA GLN A 13 -11.25 20.61 -49.36
C GLN A 13 -10.11 19.61 -49.09
N GLN A 14 -9.24 19.36 -50.08
CA GLN A 14 -8.08 18.47 -49.92
C GLN A 14 -6.95 19.05 -49.05
N SER A 15 -6.87 20.38 -48.88
CA SER A 15 -5.87 21.02 -48.03
C SER A 15 -6.26 21.12 -46.56
N THR A 16 -7.54 20.95 -46.22
CA THR A 16 -8.04 21.13 -44.86
C THR A 16 -8.18 19.81 -44.07
N ASP A 17 -8.26 18.66 -44.76
CA ASP A 17 -8.36 17.33 -44.12
C ASP A 17 -7.02 16.60 -43.92
N ARG A 18 -5.88 17.23 -44.24
CA ARG A 18 -4.54 16.58 -44.19
C ARG A 18 -3.52 17.25 -43.26
N LYS A 19 -3.99 17.72 -42.11
CA LYS A 19 -3.15 17.96 -40.92
C LYS A 19 -3.70 17.23 -39.69
N LEU A 20 -3.99 15.94 -39.81
CA LEU A 20 -3.74 15.02 -38.71
C LEU A 20 -2.24 14.74 -38.74
N SER A 21 -1.47 15.68 -38.20
CA SER A 21 -0.07 15.46 -37.89
C SER A 21 -0.01 14.19 -37.06
N ASN A 22 0.75 13.19 -37.55
CA ASN A 22 1.15 12.01 -36.80
C ASN A 22 2.10 12.41 -35.67
N GLU A 23 1.67 13.34 -34.83
CA GLU A 23 2.24 13.51 -33.51
C GLU A 23 1.74 12.28 -32.76
N ASN A 24 2.55 11.22 -32.71
CA ASN A 24 2.51 10.30 -31.58
C ASN A 24 2.94 11.11 -30.35
N THR A 25 2.11 12.07 -29.94
CA THR A 25 2.27 12.76 -28.67
C THR A 25 2.10 11.65 -27.65
N VAL A 26 3.20 11.28 -26.99
CA VAL A 26 3.16 10.36 -25.87
C VAL A 26 2.27 11.03 -24.82
N LEU A 27 0.99 10.66 -24.82
CA LEU A 27 0.08 10.93 -23.71
C LEU A 27 0.82 10.43 -22.46
N GLY A 28 0.96 11.31 -21.46
CA GLY A 28 1.97 11.18 -20.41
C GLY A 28 2.15 9.78 -19.82
N LYS A 29 3.35 9.48 -19.32
CA LYS A 29 3.66 8.18 -18.70
C LYS A 29 2.78 7.95 -17.47
N VAL A 30 2.14 6.79 -17.39
CA VAL A 30 1.31 6.36 -16.26
C VAL A 30 1.82 5.05 -15.66
N MET A 31 1.68 4.90 -14.35
CA MET A 31 1.81 3.61 -13.67
C MET A 31 0.42 3.01 -13.52
N THR A 32 0.24 1.77 -13.98
CA THR A 32 -1.02 1.03 -13.87
C THR A 32 -0.96 -0.03 -12.79
N PHE A 33 -2.10 -0.28 -12.14
CA PHE A 33 -2.22 -1.30 -11.10
C PHE A 33 -3.67 -1.78 -10.99
N HIS A 34 -3.86 -2.97 -10.40
CA HIS A 34 -5.18 -3.57 -10.23
C HIS A 34 -5.78 -3.24 -8.86
N ILE A 35 -7.08 -2.98 -8.84
CA ILE A 35 -7.90 -2.97 -7.63
C ILE A 35 -9.11 -3.87 -7.85
N GLY A 36 -8.99 -5.12 -7.39
CA GLY A 36 -9.92 -6.17 -7.81
C GLY A 36 -9.76 -6.41 -9.31
N ASP A 37 -10.87 -6.47 -10.04
CA ASP A 37 -10.86 -6.77 -11.47
C ASP A 37 -10.69 -5.54 -12.38
N GLN A 38 -10.46 -4.37 -11.79
CA GLN A 38 -10.34 -3.09 -12.50
C GLN A 38 -8.89 -2.61 -12.53
N ILE A 39 -8.48 -2.07 -13.69
CA ILE A 39 -7.17 -1.43 -13.88
C ILE A 39 -7.32 0.07 -13.63
N TYR A 40 -6.47 0.61 -12.77
CA TYR A 40 -6.35 2.03 -12.49
C TYR A 40 -4.98 2.52 -12.95
N GLY A 41 -4.87 3.83 -13.18
CA GLY A 41 -3.64 4.49 -13.57
C GLY A 41 -3.40 5.77 -12.76
N ILE A 42 -2.14 6.04 -12.46
CA ILE A 42 -1.69 7.32 -11.91
C ILE A 42 -0.56 7.85 -12.80
N GLU A 43 -0.54 9.15 -13.08
CA GLU A 43 0.58 9.75 -13.82
C GLU A 43 1.88 9.57 -13.04
N ILE A 44 2.95 9.20 -13.76
CA ILE A 44 4.23 8.86 -13.12
C ILE A 44 4.82 10.04 -12.34
N GLN A 45 4.47 11.27 -12.71
CA GLN A 45 4.92 12.49 -12.02
C GLN A 45 4.44 12.57 -10.55
N TYR A 46 3.36 11.85 -10.21
CA TYR A 46 2.85 11.77 -8.84
C TYR A 46 3.39 10.56 -8.06
N VAL A 47 4.17 9.69 -8.69
CA VAL A 47 4.76 8.51 -8.05
C VAL A 47 6.18 8.84 -7.58
N THR A 48 6.37 8.91 -6.26
CA THR A 48 7.71 9.18 -5.69
C THR A 48 8.59 7.93 -5.69
N GLU A 49 8.05 6.80 -5.24
CA GLU A 49 8.78 5.53 -5.14
C GLU A 49 7.79 4.36 -5.02
N ILE A 50 8.24 3.17 -5.43
CA ILE A 50 7.57 1.90 -5.18
C ILE A 50 8.41 1.18 -4.12
N ILE A 51 7.80 0.91 -2.96
CA ILE A 51 8.45 0.25 -1.83
C ILE A 51 7.76 -1.07 -1.52
N GLU A 52 8.50 -1.98 -0.88
CA GLU A 52 7.91 -3.18 -0.31
C GLU A 52 7.05 -2.84 0.91
N MET A 53 6.08 -3.71 1.21
CA MET A 53 5.24 -3.58 2.40
C MET A 53 6.08 -3.68 3.67
N GLN A 54 5.99 -2.64 4.50
CA GLN A 54 6.66 -2.59 5.80
C GLN A 54 5.66 -2.78 6.94
N HIS A 55 6.17 -2.93 8.16
CA HIS A 55 5.32 -2.96 9.35
C HIS A 55 4.54 -1.64 9.50
N ILE A 56 3.22 -1.74 9.61
CA ILE A 56 2.31 -0.60 9.77
C ILE A 56 2.03 -0.38 11.25
N THR A 57 2.36 0.80 11.76
CA THR A 57 1.96 1.23 13.10
C THR A 57 0.53 1.76 13.05
N LYS A 58 -0.39 1.07 13.75
CA LYS A 58 -1.80 1.46 13.80
C LYS A 58 -2.00 2.79 14.53
N ILE A 59 -2.96 3.58 14.06
CA ILE A 59 -3.38 4.83 14.69
C ILE A 59 -4.83 4.67 15.16
N PRO A 60 -5.18 5.07 16.40
CA PRO A 60 -6.55 5.01 16.90
C PRO A 60 -7.42 6.13 16.29
N HIS A 61 -8.74 5.94 16.29
CA HIS A 61 -9.73 6.95 15.87
C HIS A 61 -9.59 7.47 14.43
N VAL A 62 -8.99 6.70 13.53
CA VAL A 62 -8.92 7.00 12.10
C VAL A 62 -10.03 6.28 11.32
N PRO A 63 -10.44 6.81 10.15
CA PRO A 63 -11.33 6.10 9.26
C PRO A 63 -10.80 4.70 8.87
N PRO A 64 -11.66 3.70 8.60
CA PRO A 64 -11.24 2.31 8.33
C PRO A 64 -10.28 2.14 7.14
N TYR A 65 -10.31 3.07 6.18
CA TYR A 65 -9.40 3.06 5.03
C TYR A 65 -7.98 3.52 5.36
N ILE A 66 -7.75 4.09 6.56
CA ILE A 66 -6.40 4.42 7.05
C ILE A 66 -5.91 3.23 7.87
N LYS A 67 -4.88 2.53 7.38
CA LYS A 67 -4.31 1.38 8.09
C LYS A 67 -3.34 1.80 9.20
N GLY A 68 -2.81 3.01 9.12
CA GLY A 68 -1.88 3.57 10.09
C GLY A 68 -0.78 4.38 9.40
N ILE A 69 0.43 4.29 9.92
CA ILE A 69 1.64 4.94 9.38
C ILE A 69 2.77 3.93 9.22
N ILE A 70 3.69 4.25 8.30
CA ILE A 70 4.99 3.59 8.17
C ILE A 70 6.10 4.64 8.27
N ASN A 71 7.33 4.18 8.49
CA ASN A 71 8.52 5.03 8.42
C ASN A 71 9.29 4.74 7.13
N VAL A 72 9.42 5.73 6.26
CA VAL A 72 10.21 5.65 5.03
C VAL A 72 11.36 6.64 5.13
N ARG A 73 12.59 6.14 5.31
CA ARG A 73 13.81 6.98 5.41
C ARG A 73 13.65 8.14 6.39
N SER A 74 13.17 7.84 7.60
CA SER A 74 12.90 8.81 8.68
C SER A 74 11.73 9.77 8.41
N LYS A 75 10.90 9.49 7.40
CA LYS A 75 9.63 10.20 7.15
C LYS A 75 8.47 9.33 7.57
N VAL A 76 7.58 9.88 8.39
CA VAL A 76 6.32 9.24 8.75
C VAL A 76 5.33 9.43 7.61
N VAL A 77 4.90 8.33 7.01
CA VAL A 77 4.00 8.33 5.85
C VAL A 77 2.70 7.59 6.20
N PRO A 78 1.52 8.18 6.05
CA PRO A 78 0.26 7.50 6.28
C PRO A 78 -0.01 6.45 5.19
N ILE A 79 -0.57 5.30 5.61
CA ILE A 79 -0.99 4.24 4.70
C ILE A 79 -2.50 4.26 4.53
N VAL A 80 -2.93 4.44 3.28
CA VAL A 80 -4.32 4.35 2.85
C VAL A 80 -4.52 3.04 2.08
N ASP A 81 -5.47 2.22 2.53
CA ASP A 81 -5.94 1.09 1.77
C ASP A 81 -6.95 1.54 0.72
N ILE A 82 -6.54 1.50 -0.55
CA ILE A 82 -7.38 1.95 -1.66
C ILE A 82 -8.62 1.05 -1.86
N ARG A 83 -8.55 -0.25 -1.54
CA ARG A 83 -9.73 -1.14 -1.63
C ARG A 83 -10.79 -0.69 -0.64
N SER A 84 -10.40 -0.53 0.62
CA SER A 84 -11.26 -0.01 1.69
C SER A 84 -11.77 1.41 1.35
N ARG A 85 -10.92 2.26 0.75
CA ARG A 85 -11.32 3.61 0.32
C ARG A 85 -12.39 3.61 -0.77
N PHE A 86 -12.39 2.60 -1.65
CA PHE A 86 -13.39 2.40 -2.70
C PHE A 86 -14.54 1.47 -2.29
N GLY A 87 -14.65 1.13 -0.99
CA GLY A 87 -15.72 0.27 -0.48
C GLY A 87 -15.65 -1.18 -0.97
N LYS A 88 -14.48 -1.65 -1.41
CA LYS A 88 -14.25 -3.05 -1.81
C LYS A 88 -13.78 -3.87 -0.60
N GLU A 89 -14.02 -5.17 -0.64
CA GLU A 89 -13.62 -6.10 0.43
C GLU A 89 -12.10 -6.09 0.67
N GLU A 90 -11.70 -6.15 1.93
CA GLU A 90 -10.29 -6.23 2.32
C GLU A 90 -9.71 -7.59 1.94
N ILE A 91 -8.53 -7.59 1.31
CA ILE A 91 -7.75 -8.80 1.06
C ILE A 91 -6.57 -8.78 2.04
N PRO A 92 -6.25 -9.91 2.71
CA PRO A 92 -5.07 -10.00 3.54
C PRO A 92 -3.82 -9.59 2.76
N TYR A 93 -3.02 -8.70 3.33
CA TYR A 93 -1.71 -8.39 2.77
C TYR A 93 -0.80 -9.60 3.00
N ASN A 94 -0.68 -10.46 1.98
CA ASN A 94 0.25 -11.58 2.02
C ASN A 94 1.67 -11.03 1.94
N ASN A 95 2.22 -10.78 3.11
CA ASN A 95 3.66 -10.69 3.34
C ASN A 95 4.30 -11.94 2.72
N ARG A 96 4.95 -11.81 1.56
CA ARG A 96 5.96 -12.79 1.13
C ARG A 96 7.18 -12.63 2.05
N GLN A 97 7.00 -12.95 3.33
CA GLN A 97 8.09 -13.10 4.27
C GLN A 97 8.54 -14.56 4.12
N GLY A 98 9.62 -14.76 3.37
CA GLY A 98 10.44 -15.95 3.53
C GLY A 98 10.84 -16.06 5.00
N GLY A 99 10.69 -17.26 5.58
CA GLY A 99 10.83 -17.49 7.01
C GLY A 99 12.20 -17.17 7.58
N ASN A 100 12.22 -16.67 8.81
CA ASN A 100 12.82 -17.32 9.98
C ASN A 100 12.71 -16.41 11.22
N SER A 101 12.26 -17.01 12.34
CA SER A 101 12.76 -16.86 13.72
C SER A 101 13.05 -15.44 14.25
N LEU A 102 12.55 -14.94 15.39
CA LEU A 102 11.95 -15.54 16.57
C LEU A 102 11.02 -14.48 17.16
N ASN A 103 9.87 -14.89 17.70
CA ASN A 103 9.31 -14.28 18.91
C ASN A 103 8.23 -15.20 19.48
N GLN A 104 8.64 -16.09 20.40
CA GLN A 104 8.01 -16.37 21.70
C GLN A 104 8.69 -17.61 22.32
N PRO A 105 8.96 -17.58 23.63
CA PRO A 105 8.07 -18.35 24.48
C PRO A 105 7.60 -17.56 25.71
N HIS A 106 6.28 -17.61 25.94
CA HIS A 106 5.68 -17.37 27.24
C HIS A 106 5.87 -18.62 28.12
N LEU A 107 5.89 -18.38 29.44
CA LEU A 107 5.87 -19.32 30.58
C LEU A 107 7.25 -19.74 31.11
N HIS A 108 7.64 -19.18 32.26
CA HIS A 108 7.64 -19.89 33.55
C HIS A 108 7.61 -18.84 34.68
N ASN A 109 6.45 -18.71 35.32
CA ASN A 109 6.30 -17.97 36.56
C ASN A 109 6.71 -18.92 37.70
N HIS A 110 7.92 -18.80 38.23
CA HIS A 110 8.32 -19.50 39.45
C HIS A 110 8.21 -18.55 40.65
N SER A 111 6.98 -18.41 41.14
CA SER A 111 6.73 -18.04 42.52
C SER A 111 7.29 -19.14 43.43
N GLN A 112 8.21 -18.77 44.31
CA GLN A 112 8.83 -19.63 45.30
C GLN A 112 7.78 -20.34 46.19
N PRO A 113 7.91 -21.65 46.46
CA PRO A 113 7.35 -22.23 47.67
C PRO A 113 8.40 -22.12 48.79
N GLN A 114 8.11 -21.28 49.79
CA GLN A 114 8.79 -21.28 51.07
C GLN A 114 8.69 -22.70 51.66
N ARG A 115 9.84 -23.38 51.84
CA ARG A 115 9.89 -24.60 52.66
C ARG A 115 10.14 -24.20 54.10
N ASP A 116 9.09 -24.34 54.90
CA ASP A 116 9.11 -24.44 56.36
C ASP A 116 10.18 -25.44 56.82
N VAL A 117 11.30 -24.95 57.35
CA VAL A 117 12.23 -25.78 58.13
C VAL A 117 11.78 -25.76 59.59
N ARG A 118 10.97 -26.76 59.88
CA ARG A 118 10.69 -27.41 61.16
C ARG A 118 11.46 -26.89 62.39
N ARG A 119 10.66 -26.37 63.33
CA ARG A 119 10.62 -26.73 64.76
C ARG A 119 11.90 -27.35 65.35
N HIS A 120 12.58 -26.61 66.23
CA HIS A 120 13.22 -27.21 67.40
C HIS A 120 12.57 -26.61 68.65
N ASN A 121 11.71 -27.43 69.25
CA ASN A 121 11.04 -27.15 70.50
C ASN A 121 12.03 -27.35 71.65
N ARG A 122 12.05 -26.40 72.59
CA ARG A 122 12.79 -26.49 73.85
C ARG A 122 12.26 -27.64 74.71
N GLY A 123 13.18 -28.34 75.37
CA GLY A 123 13.06 -28.77 76.75
C GLY A 123 12.06 -29.86 77.11
N GLN A 124 12.57 -31.06 77.40
CA GLN A 124 12.10 -31.92 78.49
C GLN A 124 13.34 -32.59 79.13
N ARG A 125 13.70 -32.19 80.34
CA ARG A 125 13.59 -32.99 81.58
C ARG A 125 14.29 -34.35 81.51
N ARG A 126 15.46 -34.45 82.15
CA ARG A 126 15.69 -35.23 83.38
C ARG A 126 16.97 -34.76 84.07
#